data_AF-A0A850TBD7-F1
#
_entry.id   AF-A0A850TBD7-F1
#
_cell.length_a   1.000
_cell.length_b   1.000
_cell.length_c   1.000
_cell.angle_alpha   90.00
_cell.angle_beta   90.00
_cell.angle_gamma   90.00
#
_symmetry.space_group_name_H-M   'P 1'
#
loop_
_entity.id
_entity.type
_entity.pdbx_description
1 polymer ?
#
loop_
_entity_poly.entity_id
_entity_poly.type
_entity_poly.pdbx_seq_one_letter_code
_entity_poly.pdbx_strand_id
1 'polypeptide(L)'
;MNPHDHNFKNLFLDFPKEALAWLFPEAEQNWGQVINVEFVRQEPKKYSLSDKSLELDMPILFHFEHQQLLLWLVEFQEDKGKFSIYKLL
;
A
#
# COMPACT_ATOMS: atom_id res chain seq x y z
N MET A 1 -4.88 -18.70 14.47
CA MET A 1 -4.52 -18.05 13.19
C MET A 1 -4.24 -16.61 13.53
N ASN A 2 -2.96 -16.26 13.70
CA ASN A 2 -2.61 -15.00 14.33
C ASN A 2 -3.03 -13.80 13.44
N PRO A 3 -3.52 -12.71 14.03
CA PRO A 3 -3.93 -11.49 13.31
C PRO A 3 -2.73 -10.66 12.81
N HIS A 4 -1.58 -11.28 12.55
CA HIS A 4 -0.32 -10.57 12.32
C HIS A 4 -0.17 -9.96 10.91
N ASP A 5 -0.94 -10.40 9.93
CA ASP A 5 -0.82 -9.86 8.55
C ASP A 5 -1.49 -8.49 8.37
N HIS A 6 -2.40 -8.09 9.27
CA HIS A 6 -3.11 -6.81 9.15
C HIS A 6 -2.22 -5.58 9.45
N ASN A 7 -0.99 -5.76 9.95
CA ASN A 7 -0.15 -4.64 10.39
C ASN A 7 0.80 -4.11 9.31
N PHE A 8 0.98 -4.81 8.19
CA PHE A 8 1.96 -4.40 7.18
C PHE A 8 1.53 -3.12 6.45
N LYS A 9 0.26 -3.02 6.05
CA LYS A 9 -0.30 -1.78 5.49
C LYS A 9 -0.27 -0.64 6.52
N ASN A 10 -0.59 -0.94 7.79
CA ASN A 10 -0.55 0.06 8.86
C ASN A 10 0.86 0.62 9.06
N LEU A 11 1.91 -0.20 8.94
CA LEU A 11 3.30 0.26 9.01
C LEU A 11 3.61 1.31 7.95
N PHE A 12 3.17 1.11 6.71
CA PHE A 12 3.37 2.08 5.62
C PHE A 12 2.44 3.30 5.72
N LEU A 13 1.27 3.18 6.36
CA LEU A 13 0.40 4.31 6.66
C LEU A 13 0.99 5.22 7.74
N ASP A 14 1.43 4.62 8.84
CA ASP A 14 1.84 5.33 10.04
C ASP A 14 3.32 5.78 9.98
N PHE A 15 4.17 4.98 9.32
CA PHE A 15 5.63 5.18 9.26
C PHE A 15 6.17 4.99 7.83
N PRO A 16 5.70 5.77 6.83
CA PRO A 16 6.01 5.53 5.42
C PRO A 16 7.51 5.65 5.09
N LYS A 17 8.24 6.58 5.71
CA LYS A 17 9.67 6.79 5.42
C LYS A 17 10.52 5.68 6.00
N GLU A 18 10.25 5.31 7.25
CA GLU A 18 10.93 4.23 7.96
C GLU A 18 10.64 2.88 7.29
N ALA A 19 9.38 2.65 6.91
CA ALA A 19 8.98 1.46 6.18
C ALA A 19 9.67 1.37 4.80
N LEU A 20 9.79 2.49 4.09
CA LEU A 20 10.52 2.54 2.82
C LEU A 20 12.02 2.34 3.00
N ALA A 21 12.64 2.94 4.02
CA ALA A 21 14.06 2.76 4.32
C ALA A 21 14.37 1.31 4.72
N TRP A 22 13.43 0.63 5.39
CA TRP A 22 13.55 -0.79 5.68
C TRP A 22 13.37 -1.66 4.43
N LEU A 23 12.41 -1.34 3.55
CA LEU A 23 12.10 -2.10 2.34
C LEU A 23 13.15 -1.91 1.23
N PHE A 24 13.65 -0.68 1.07
CA PHE A 24 14.58 -0.29 0.02
C PHE A 24 15.60 0.74 0.53
N PRO A 25 16.60 0.29 1.33
CA PRO A 25 17.52 1.17 2.05
C PRO A 25 18.43 2.00 1.13
N GLU A 26 18.66 1.56 -0.10
CA GLU A 26 19.51 2.26 -1.06
C GLU A 26 18.82 3.47 -1.71
N ALA A 27 17.52 3.66 -1.49
CA ALA A 27 16.74 4.71 -2.14
C ALA A 27 17.28 6.11 -1.84
N GLU A 28 17.51 6.44 -0.57
CA GLU A 28 17.97 7.79 -0.20
C GLU A 28 19.42 8.06 -0.62
N GLN A 29 20.26 7.03 -0.67
CA GLN A 29 21.65 7.17 -1.14
C GLN A 29 21.71 7.49 -2.63
N ASN A 30 20.84 6.84 -3.43
CA ASN A 30 20.86 6.99 -4.88
C ASN A 30 19.99 8.14 -5.39
N TRP A 31 18.91 8.46 -4.69
CA TRP A 31 17.86 9.37 -5.19
C TRP A 31 17.71 10.65 -4.35
N GLY A 32 18.47 10.80 -3.27
CA GLY A 32 18.39 11.94 -2.35
C GLY A 32 17.34 11.76 -1.27
N GLN A 33 17.07 12.79 -0.49
CA GLN A 33 16.13 12.70 0.63
C GLN A 33 14.67 12.62 0.17
N VAL A 34 13.80 11.95 0.95
CA VAL A 34 12.35 11.97 0.71
C VAL A 34 11.77 13.34 1.08
N ILE A 35 11.37 14.11 0.06
CA ILE A 35 10.81 15.45 0.19
C ILE A 35 9.30 15.44 0.42
N ASN A 36 8.58 14.44 -0.10
CA ASN A 36 7.13 14.34 0.04
C ASN A 36 6.65 12.88 -0.06
N VAL A 37 5.54 12.57 0.62
CA VAL A 37 4.87 11.26 0.58
C VAL A 37 3.39 11.48 0.33
N GLU A 38 2.87 10.88 -0.73
CA GLU A 38 1.46 11.01 -1.12
C GLU A 38 0.77 9.64 -1.11
N PHE A 39 -0.33 9.54 -0.37
CA PHE A 39 -1.20 8.37 -0.39
C PHE A 39 -2.20 8.51 -1.53
N VAL A 40 -1.93 7.83 -2.64
CA VAL A 40 -2.78 7.87 -3.82
C VAL A 40 -3.94 6.90 -3.60
N ARG A 41 -4.98 7.30 -2.88
CA ARG A 41 -6.19 6.45 -2.78
C ARG A 41 -6.85 6.40 -4.14
N GLN A 42 -6.81 5.23 -4.77
CA GLN A 42 -7.72 4.93 -5.86
C GLN A 42 -8.96 4.30 -5.23
N GLU A 43 -10.06 5.04 -5.19
CA GLU A 43 -11.37 4.44 -4.95
C GLU A 43 -11.85 3.91 -6.31
N PRO A 44 -11.73 2.60 -6.60
CA PRO A 44 -12.30 2.04 -7.83
C PRO A 44 -13.78 2.40 -7.91
N LYS A 45 -14.27 2.70 -9.12
CA LYS A 45 -15.68 2.99 -9.35
C LYS A 45 -16.50 1.82 -8.82
N LYS A 46 -17.31 2.10 -7.80
CA LYS A 46 -18.32 1.16 -7.32
C LYS A 46 -19.35 0.94 -8.43
N TYR A 47 -19.77 -0.29 -8.62
CA TYR A 47 -20.85 -0.61 -9.57
C TYR A 47 -22.23 -0.28 -8.97
N SER A 48 -22.32 -0.23 -7.63
CA SER A 48 -23.47 0.21 -6.83
C SER A 48 -23.02 0.96 -5.57
N LEU A 49 -23.86 1.88 -5.07
CA LEU A 49 -23.63 2.61 -3.80
C LEU A 49 -23.51 1.67 -2.58
N SER A 50 -24.04 0.45 -2.68
CA SER A 50 -23.96 -0.60 -1.66
C SER A 50 -22.66 -1.38 -1.66
N ASP A 51 -21.83 -1.25 -2.70
CA ASP A 51 -20.61 -2.04 -2.83
C ASP A 51 -19.62 -1.66 -1.75
N LYS A 52 -18.96 -2.67 -1.19
CA LYS A 52 -17.88 -2.43 -0.25
C LYS A 52 -16.74 -1.77 -1.00
N SER A 53 -16.04 -0.86 -0.32
CA SER A 53 -14.79 -0.35 -0.86
C SER A 53 -13.83 -1.52 -0.99
N LEU A 54 -13.28 -1.75 -2.18
CA LEU A 54 -12.31 -2.82 -2.41
C LEU A 54 -11.13 -2.63 -1.43
N GLU A 55 -10.74 -3.69 -0.71
CA GLU A 55 -9.68 -3.70 0.33
C GLU A 55 -8.26 -3.49 -0.25
N LEU A 56 -8.18 -3.18 -1.53
CA LEU A 56 -6.98 -3.31 -2.34
C LEU A 56 -6.52 -1.93 -2.79
N ASP A 57 -5.20 -1.80 -2.79
CA ASP A 57 -4.45 -0.73 -3.43
C ASP A 57 -4.28 0.49 -2.54
N MET A 58 -3.21 0.43 -1.73
CA MET A 58 -2.57 1.60 -1.17
C MET A 58 -1.33 1.94 -2.00
N PRO A 59 -1.47 2.62 -3.16
CA PRO A 59 -0.33 3.22 -3.81
C PRO A 59 0.18 4.38 -2.96
N ILE A 60 1.47 4.36 -2.68
CA ILE A 60 2.18 5.44 -2.01
C ILE A 60 3.19 6.00 -3.00
N LEU A 61 3.05 7.27 -3.33
CA LEU A 61 3.98 7.99 -4.18
C LEU A 61 4.99 8.74 -3.32
N PHE A 62 6.23 8.28 -3.35
CA PHE A 62 7.36 8.94 -2.73
C PHE A 62 8.01 9.88 -3.72
N HIS A 63 8.21 11.12 -3.28
CA HIS A 63 9.00 12.11 -3.99
C HIS A 63 10.35 12.20 -3.30
N PHE A 64 11.40 11.89 -4.05
CA PHE A 64 12.77 12.15 -3.68
C PHE A 64 13.24 13.44 -4.35
N GLU A 65 14.38 13.97 -3.93
CA GLU A 65 15.00 15.14 -4.55
C GLU A 65 15.26 14.94 -6.05
N HIS A 66 15.64 13.72 -6.45
CA HIS A 66 16.04 13.44 -7.83
C HIS A 66 15.11 12.48 -8.59
N GLN A 67 14.21 11.76 -7.90
CA GLN A 67 13.34 10.74 -8.50
C GLN A 67 11.97 10.63 -7.82
N GLN A 68 11.07 9.85 -8.42
CA GLN A 68 9.79 9.47 -7.84
C GLN A 68 9.66 7.95 -7.81
N LEU A 69 9.02 7.42 -6.76
CA LEU A 69 8.72 6.00 -6.60
C LEU A 69 7.25 5.80 -6.28
N LEU A 70 6.55 5.04 -7.11
CA LEU A 70 5.21 4.55 -6.80
C LEU A 70 5.30 3.15 -6.20
N LEU A 71 5.08 3.03 -4.89
CA LEU A 71 5.01 1.76 -4.19
C LEU A 71 3.56 1.28 -4.15
N TRP A 72 3.29 0.09 -4.70
CA TRP A 72 1.96 -0.53 -4.67
C TRP A 72 1.99 -1.77 -3.78
N LEU A 73 1.30 -1.69 -2.63
CA LEU A 73 1.12 -2.84 -1.75
C LEU A 73 -0.12 -3.63 -2.15
N VAL A 74 0.09 -4.88 -2.57
CA VAL A 74 -0.98 -5.82 -2.93
C VAL A 74 -0.98 -6.96 -1.92
N GLU A 75 -2.13 -7.19 -1.27
CA GLU A 75 -2.32 -8.36 -0.42
C GLU A 75 -2.86 -9.52 -1.25
N PHE A 76 -2.19 -10.66 -1.17
CA PHE A 76 -2.63 -11.89 -1.81
C PHE A 76 -3.23 -12.83 -0.76
N GLN A 77 -4.47 -13.29 -0.99
CA GLN A 77 -5.14 -14.25 -0.12
C GLN A 77 -5.14 -15.64 -0.77
N GLU A 78 -4.26 -16.52 -0.30
CA GLU A 78 -4.08 -17.87 -0.87
C GLU A 78 -5.10 -18.90 -0.34
N ASP A 79 -5.66 -18.67 0.84
CA ASP A 79 -6.62 -19.58 1.48
C ASP A 79 -7.98 -19.54 0.77
N LYS A 80 -8.23 -20.55 -0.08
CA LYS A 80 -9.49 -20.73 -0.81
C LYS A 80 -10.73 -20.79 0.10
N GLY A 81 -10.59 -21.16 1.37
CA GLY A 81 -11.69 -21.21 2.34
C GLY A 81 -12.04 -19.83 2.93
N LYS A 82 -11.11 -18.88 2.86
CA LYS A 82 -11.31 -17.47 3.25
C LYS A 82 -11.47 -16.53 2.07
N PHE A 83 -11.16 -17.02 0.87
CA PHE A 83 -11.43 -16.35 -0.38
C PHE A 83 -12.94 -16.12 -0.53
N SER A 84 -13.32 -14.85 -0.64
CA SER A 84 -14.70 -14.45 -0.87
C SER A 84 -14.75 -13.61 -2.12
N ILE A 85 -15.49 -14.07 -3.13
CA ILE A 85 -15.78 -13.27 -4.33
C ILE A 85 -16.45 -11.93 -3.98
N TYR A 86 -17.13 -11.85 -2.82
CA TYR A 86 -17.76 -10.64 -2.30
C TYR A 86 -16.78 -9.66 -1.63
N LYS A 87 -15.50 -10.00 -1.51
CA LYS A 87 -14.42 -9.07 -1.12
C LYS A 87 -13.70 -8.47 -2.33
N LEU A 88 -13.88 -9.08 -3.50
CA LEU A 88 -13.31 -8.65 -4.79
C LEU A 88 -14.31 -7.85 -5.64
N LEU A 89 -15.54 -7.67 -5.15
CA LEU A 89 -16.62 -6.89 -5.76
C LEU A 89 -16.97 -5.69 -4.88
#